data_AF-A0AA35RYD8-F1
#
_entry.id   AF-A0AA35RYD8-F1
#
_cell.length_a   1.000
_cell.length_b   1.000
_cell.length_c   1.000
_cell.angle_alpha   90.00
_cell.angle_beta   90.00
_cell.angle_gamma   90.00
#
_symmetry.space_group_name_H-M   'P 1'
#
loop_
_entity.id
_entity.type
_entity.pdbx_description
1 polymer ?
#
loop_
_entity_poly.entity_id
_entity_poly.type
_entity_poly.pdbx_seq_one_letter_code
_entity_poly.pdbx_strand_id
1 'polypeptide(L)'
;MVFLFRPEIHSSVMLPFESSLVQGMCLEKRAFFRILSGMHSSINIHLSALYRVSGKSTSSPEFGPNLNEFVRRFDTATTNGQGPSWLKNLYFAYLLVLRAITKMEIYWIGHHFYTGNSKDDAIIYDKVIQIVRAAKDCSNSLFDETMLFTGNTSYQLKEAFRAHFRNITRIMDCVGCSKCKLWGKLQVHGIGTALKILFSGKKSTKFTLRRREVVALFNVLGRFSSSIHLLPNFRNLEVRHTNLFQTLMCIIHA
;
A
#
# COMPACT_ATOMS: atom_id res chain seq x y z
N MET A 1 5.16 -12.93 7.93
CA MET A 1 3.71 -13.04 8.14
C MET A 1 3.06 -12.90 6.79
N VAL A 2 2.73 -14.02 6.14
CA VAL A 2 2.10 -14.02 4.83
C VAL A 2 0.62 -13.72 5.05
N PHE A 3 0.15 -12.54 4.67
CA PHE A 3 -1.29 -12.32 4.50
C PHE A 3 -1.74 -13.18 3.31
N LEU A 4 -2.14 -14.42 3.58
CA LEU A 4 -2.85 -15.24 2.62
C LEU A 4 -4.31 -14.83 2.66
N PHE A 5 -4.72 -14.01 1.69
CA PHE A 5 -6.12 -13.83 1.39
C PHE A 5 -6.61 -15.15 0.78
N ARG A 6 -7.31 -15.98 1.55
CA ARG A 6 -7.95 -17.20 1.06
C ARG A 6 -9.35 -16.80 0.57
N PRO A 7 -9.63 -16.70 -0.74
CA PRO A 7 -11.00 -16.63 -1.20
C PRO A 7 -11.72 -17.93 -0.79
N GLU A 8 -12.93 -17.82 -0.25
CA GLU A 8 -13.77 -18.98 0.03
C GLU A 8 -14.12 -19.66 -1.30
N ILE A 9 -13.48 -20.80 -1.54
CA ILE A 9 -13.91 -21.79 -2.53
C ILE A 9 -14.00 -23.10 -1.75
N HIS A 10 -15.17 -23.74 -1.83
CA HIS A 10 -15.41 -25.11 -1.36
C HIS A 10 -14.52 -26.09 -2.14
N SER A 11 -13.23 -26.16 -1.81
CA SER A 11 -12.32 -27.24 -2.25
C SER A 11 -11.00 -27.14 -1.49
N SER A 12 -10.65 -28.22 -0.82
CA SER A 12 -9.52 -28.40 0.09
C SER A 12 -8.17 -28.59 -0.62
N VAL A 13 -7.80 -27.70 -1.54
CA VAL A 13 -6.51 -27.78 -2.25
C VAL A 13 -5.77 -26.44 -2.21
N MET A 14 -4.54 -26.47 -1.70
CA MET A 14 -3.60 -25.36 -1.71
C MET A 14 -3.01 -25.26 -3.12
N LEU A 15 -3.61 -24.44 -3.98
CA LEU A 15 -3.15 -24.22 -5.36
C LEU A 15 -2.46 -22.85 -5.51
N PRO A 16 -1.48 -22.72 -6.42
CA PRO A 16 -0.88 -21.44 -6.79
C PRO A 16 -1.96 -20.44 -7.20
N PHE A 17 -1.84 -19.17 -6.80
CA PHE A 17 -2.81 -18.13 -7.12
C PHE A 17 -2.69 -17.75 -8.61
N GLU A 18 -3.36 -18.52 -9.45
CA GLU A 18 -3.34 -18.44 -10.90
C GLU A 18 -4.08 -17.18 -11.40
N SER A 19 -3.59 -16.54 -12.47
CA SER A 19 -4.19 -15.34 -13.10
C SER A 19 -5.68 -15.53 -13.46
N SER A 20 -6.08 -16.78 -13.72
CA SER A 20 -7.44 -17.22 -14.04
C SER A 20 -8.45 -16.97 -12.90
N LEU A 21 -8.03 -17.16 -11.63
CA LEU A 21 -8.88 -16.92 -10.44
C LEU A 21 -9.21 -15.43 -10.24
N VAL A 22 -8.30 -14.54 -10.62
CA VAL A 22 -8.50 -13.08 -10.53
C VAL A 22 -9.44 -12.58 -11.63
N GLN A 23 -9.45 -13.26 -12.79
CA GLN A 23 -10.30 -12.93 -13.92
C GLN A 23 -11.78 -13.27 -13.64
N GLY A 24 -12.06 -14.35 -12.91
CA GLY A 24 -13.42 -14.74 -12.47
C GLY A 24 -14.00 -13.94 -11.30
N MET A 25 -13.21 -13.07 -10.66
CA MET A 25 -13.68 -12.22 -9.56
C MET A 25 -14.31 -10.92 -10.06
N CYS A 26 -15.37 -10.46 -9.38
CA CYS A 26 -15.91 -9.11 -9.56
C CYS A 26 -14.79 -8.06 -9.40
N LEU A 27 -14.88 -6.97 -10.17
CA LEU A 27 -13.87 -5.92 -10.27
C LEU A 27 -13.43 -5.38 -8.90
N GLU A 28 -14.37 -5.31 -7.97
CA GLU A 28 -14.18 -4.77 -6.64
C GLU A 28 -13.39 -5.71 -5.72
N LYS A 29 -13.66 -7.01 -5.80
CA LYS A 29 -12.88 -8.02 -5.08
C LYS A 29 -11.44 -8.04 -5.62
N ARG A 30 -11.27 -7.86 -6.93
CA ARG A 30 -9.95 -7.71 -7.57
C ARG A 30 -9.22 -6.47 -7.05
N ALA A 31 -9.90 -5.32 -6.97
CA ALA A 31 -9.29 -4.11 -6.43
C ALA A 31 -8.87 -4.29 -4.96
N PHE A 32 -9.73 -4.89 -4.13
CA PHE A 32 -9.40 -5.19 -2.74
C PHE A 32 -8.16 -6.07 -2.60
N PHE A 33 -8.11 -7.15 -3.39
CA PHE A 33 -6.96 -8.05 -3.43
C PHE A 33 -5.68 -7.31 -3.81
N ARG A 34 -5.70 -6.50 -4.88
CA ARG A 34 -4.52 -5.75 -5.34
C ARG A 34 -4.03 -4.78 -4.27
N ILE A 35 -4.94 -4.10 -3.57
CA ILE A 35 -4.58 -3.18 -2.47
C ILE A 35 -3.87 -3.93 -1.34
N LEU A 36 -4.42 -5.06 -0.88
CA LEU A 36 -3.82 -5.84 0.20
C LEU A 36 -2.50 -6.51 -0.24
N SER A 37 -2.43 -6.99 -1.48
CA SER A 37 -1.20 -7.50 -2.08
C SER A 37 -0.13 -6.41 -2.12
N GLY A 38 -0.47 -5.19 -2.53
CA GLY A 38 0.45 -4.05 -2.51
C GLY A 38 0.92 -3.67 -1.11
N MET A 39 0.02 -3.68 -0.12
CA MET A 39 0.37 -3.49 1.28
C MET A 39 1.35 -4.57 1.77
N HIS A 40 1.09 -5.83 1.45
CA HIS A 40 1.97 -6.94 1.82
C HIS A 40 3.35 -6.83 1.13
N SER A 41 3.39 -6.46 -0.15
CA SER A 41 4.63 -6.13 -0.87
C SER A 41 5.41 -5.02 -0.17
N SER A 42 4.73 -3.94 0.25
CA SER A 42 5.36 -2.83 0.97
C SER A 42 6.03 -3.28 2.27
N ILE A 43 5.35 -4.13 3.06
CA ILE A 43 5.90 -4.69 4.30
C ILE A 43 7.15 -5.52 4.01
N ASN A 44 7.08 -6.38 2.98
CA ASN A 44 8.18 -7.25 2.60
C ASN A 44 9.40 -6.45 2.11
N ILE A 45 9.20 -5.39 1.33
CA ILE A 45 10.30 -4.51 0.89
C ILE A 45 10.98 -3.83 2.08
N HIS A 46 10.21 -3.29 3.03
CA HIS A 46 10.78 -2.68 4.23
C HIS A 46 11.56 -3.68 5.07
N LEU A 47 11.05 -4.91 5.22
CA LEU A 47 11.77 -5.98 5.92
C LEU A 47 13.08 -6.31 5.23
N SER A 48 13.09 -6.43 3.90
CA SER A 48 14.31 -6.67 3.13
C SER A 48 15.28 -5.49 3.21
N ALA A 49 14.80 -4.25 3.30
CA ALA A 49 15.64 -3.05 3.29
C ALA A 49 16.23 -2.71 4.66
N LEU A 50 15.50 -3.03 5.72
CA LEU A 50 15.88 -2.82 7.11
C LEU A 50 16.05 -4.17 7.79
N TYR A 51 16.80 -5.05 7.14
CA TYR A 51 17.03 -6.40 7.62
C TYR A 51 18.11 -6.38 8.69
N ARG A 52 17.94 -7.16 9.76
CA ARG A 52 18.95 -7.28 10.81
C ARG A 52 20.15 -8.07 10.27
N VAL A 53 21.33 -7.46 10.25
CA VAL A 53 22.56 -8.13 9.82
C VAL A 53 22.94 -9.19 10.85
N SER A 54 23.21 -10.42 10.39
CA SER A 54 23.60 -11.53 11.27
C SER A 54 25.04 -11.36 11.76
N GLY A 55 25.35 -11.86 12.96
CA GLY A 55 26.73 -11.85 13.50
C GLY A 55 27.12 -10.63 14.34
N LYS A 56 26.23 -9.66 14.55
CA LYS A 56 26.46 -8.51 15.46
C LYS A 56 25.69 -8.68 16.78
N SER A 57 26.27 -8.13 17.87
CA SER A 57 25.73 -8.20 19.23
C SER A 57 24.28 -7.70 19.32
N THR A 58 23.49 -8.29 20.21
CA THR A 58 22.13 -7.82 20.54
C THR A 58 22.10 -6.42 21.14
N SER A 59 23.22 -5.95 21.71
CA SER A 59 23.35 -4.61 22.28
C SER A 59 23.53 -3.50 21.25
N SER A 60 23.96 -3.82 20.02
CA SER A 60 24.16 -2.86 18.93
C SER A 60 23.68 -3.45 17.59
N PRO A 61 22.36 -3.65 17.42
CA PRO A 61 21.82 -4.24 16.21
C PRO A 61 22.03 -3.31 15.01
N GLU A 62 22.72 -3.80 13.99
CA GLU A 62 22.83 -3.12 12.71
C GLU A 62 21.74 -3.59 11.76
N PHE A 63 21.16 -2.64 11.03
CA PHE A 63 20.13 -2.89 10.04
C PHE A 63 20.61 -2.42 8.68
N GLY A 64 20.33 -3.21 7.64
CA GLY A 64 20.71 -2.87 6.27
C GLY A 64 19.96 -3.70 5.24
N PRO A 65 20.19 -3.41 3.95
CA PRO A 65 19.54 -4.12 2.87
C PRO A 65 20.05 -5.57 2.79
N ASN A 66 19.11 -6.52 2.68
CA ASN A 66 19.38 -7.93 2.43
C ASN A 66 18.83 -8.31 1.05
N LEU A 67 19.74 -8.42 0.08
CA LEU A 67 19.41 -8.76 -1.31
C LEU A 67 18.82 -10.17 -1.41
N ASN A 68 19.36 -11.15 -0.69
CA ASN A 68 18.85 -12.54 -0.73
C ASN A 68 17.41 -12.62 -0.25
N GLU A 69 17.05 -11.88 0.80
CA GLU A 69 15.67 -11.84 1.30
C GLU A 69 14.74 -11.11 0.31
N PHE A 70 15.22 -10.09 -0.39
CA PHE A 70 14.47 -9.44 -1.47
C PHE A 70 14.24 -10.39 -2.65
N VAL A 71 15.30 -11.02 -3.17
CA VAL A 71 15.24 -11.99 -4.28
C VAL A 71 14.30 -13.13 -3.95
N ARG A 72 14.43 -13.75 -2.77
CA ARG A 72 13.53 -14.84 -2.31
C ARG A 72 12.04 -14.46 -2.33
N ARG A 73 11.71 -13.17 -2.21
CA ARG A 73 10.33 -12.68 -2.11
C ARG A 73 9.78 -12.10 -3.40
N PHE A 74 10.62 -11.68 -4.34
CA PHE A 74 10.19 -10.93 -5.51
C PHE A 74 10.80 -11.40 -6.83
N ASP A 75 11.84 -12.24 -6.79
CA ASP A 75 12.44 -12.76 -8.01
C ASP A 75 11.53 -13.76 -8.71
N THR A 76 11.53 -13.73 -10.03
CA THR A 76 10.66 -14.56 -10.86
C THR A 76 10.93 -16.05 -10.69
N ALA A 77 12.19 -16.47 -10.50
CA ALA A 77 12.55 -17.87 -10.34
C ALA A 77 12.11 -18.42 -8.98
N THR A 78 12.16 -17.59 -7.93
CA THR A 78 11.77 -18.02 -6.57
C THR A 78 10.27 -17.92 -6.31
N THR A 79 9.54 -17.16 -7.12
CA THR A 79 8.11 -16.84 -6.89
C THR A 79 7.17 -17.38 -7.98
N ASN A 80 7.62 -18.30 -8.84
CA ASN A 80 6.85 -18.81 -9.98
C ASN A 80 6.29 -17.66 -10.86
N GLY A 81 7.10 -16.63 -11.10
CA GLY A 81 6.74 -15.46 -11.91
C GLY A 81 5.79 -14.45 -11.25
N GLN A 82 5.41 -14.64 -9.98
CA GLN A 82 4.42 -13.77 -9.31
C GLN A 82 4.99 -12.47 -8.74
N GLY A 83 6.28 -12.44 -8.39
CA GLY A 83 6.95 -11.28 -7.81
C GLY A 83 6.69 -9.95 -8.54
N PRO A 84 6.86 -9.89 -9.88
CA PRO A 84 6.56 -8.68 -10.66
C PRO A 84 5.10 -8.21 -10.53
N SER A 85 4.15 -9.14 -10.46
CA SER A 85 2.73 -8.83 -10.25
C SER A 85 2.49 -8.20 -8.87
N TRP A 86 3.16 -8.71 -7.83
CA TRP A 86 3.08 -8.15 -6.49
C TRP A 86 3.69 -6.74 -6.38
N LEU A 87 4.74 -6.45 -7.17
CA LEU A 87 5.30 -5.11 -7.30
C LEU A 87 4.34 -4.18 -8.04
N LYS A 88 3.71 -4.62 -9.14
CA LYS A 88 2.65 -3.85 -9.82
C LYS A 88 1.47 -3.54 -8.87
N ASN A 89 1.13 -4.44 -7.97
CA ASN A 89 0.12 -4.21 -6.94
C ASN A 89 0.53 -3.15 -5.89
N LEU A 90 1.83 -3.03 -5.57
CA LEU A 90 2.33 -1.93 -4.74
C LEU A 90 2.09 -0.57 -5.41
N TYR A 91 2.45 -0.44 -6.69
CA TYR A 91 2.19 0.79 -7.45
C TYR A 91 0.68 1.11 -7.51
N PHE A 92 -0.15 0.09 -7.73
CA PHE A 92 -1.61 0.25 -7.68
C PHE A 92 -2.10 0.78 -6.33
N ALA A 93 -1.64 0.21 -5.22
CA ALA A 93 -2.01 0.66 -3.88
C ALA A 93 -1.52 2.09 -3.59
N TYR A 94 -0.31 2.44 -4.03
CA TYR A 94 0.24 3.80 -3.95
C TYR A 94 -0.64 4.80 -4.71
N LEU A 95 -0.93 4.52 -5.98
CA LEU A 95 -1.75 5.40 -6.83
C LEU A 95 -3.16 5.57 -6.28
N LEU A 96 -3.76 4.52 -5.72
CA LEU A 96 -5.08 4.59 -5.10
C LEU A 96 -5.11 5.55 -3.90
N VAL A 97 -4.11 5.47 -3.02
CA VAL A 97 -4.01 6.36 -1.84
C VAL A 97 -3.69 7.79 -2.28
N LEU A 98 -2.79 7.95 -3.25
CA LEU A 98 -2.46 9.26 -3.82
C LEU A 98 -3.70 9.91 -4.45
N ARG A 99 -4.50 9.12 -5.17
CA ARG A 99 -5.74 9.57 -5.78
C ARG A 99 -6.77 10.04 -4.76
N ALA A 100 -6.91 9.32 -3.65
CA ALA A 100 -7.80 9.75 -2.57
C ALA A 100 -7.38 11.12 -2.01
N ILE A 101 -6.08 11.36 -1.84
CA ILE A 101 -5.56 12.63 -1.34
C ILE A 101 -5.81 13.75 -2.35
N THR A 102 -5.49 13.55 -3.64
CA THR A 102 -5.67 14.59 -4.67
C THR A 102 -7.14 14.92 -4.93
N LYS A 103 -8.04 13.92 -4.84
CA LYS A 103 -9.50 14.12 -4.97
C LYS A 103 -10.08 15.10 -3.93
N MET A 104 -9.45 15.20 -2.75
CA MET A 104 -9.92 16.01 -1.63
C MET A 104 -9.23 17.37 -1.52
N GLU A 105 -8.67 17.91 -2.61
CA GLU A 105 -7.96 19.20 -2.64
C GLU A 105 -8.67 20.30 -1.84
N ILE A 106 -9.95 20.55 -2.10
CA ILE A 106 -10.74 21.59 -1.42
C ILE A 106 -10.86 21.34 0.09
N TYR A 107 -10.93 20.08 0.51
CA TYR A 107 -10.98 19.74 1.93
C TYR A 107 -9.67 20.09 2.64
N TRP A 108 -8.52 19.84 2.01
CA TRP A 108 -7.21 20.15 2.61
C TRP A 108 -6.98 21.64 2.76
N ILE A 109 -7.47 22.47 1.82
CA ILE A 109 -7.39 23.93 1.90
C ILE A 109 -8.14 24.46 3.14
N GLY A 110 -9.28 23.86 3.48
CA GLY A 110 -10.07 24.22 4.66
C GLY A 110 -9.69 23.47 5.96
N HIS A 111 -8.68 22.60 5.94
CA HIS A 111 -8.36 21.75 7.08
C HIS A 111 -7.30 22.38 7.99
N HIS A 112 -7.57 22.44 9.30
CA HIS A 112 -6.61 22.93 10.30
C HIS A 112 -5.81 21.79 10.93
N PHE A 113 -4.49 21.78 10.72
CA PHE A 113 -3.56 20.78 11.26
C PHE A 113 -3.06 21.13 12.66
N TYR A 114 -3.97 21.37 13.62
CA TYR A 114 -3.58 21.84 14.96
C TYR A 114 -2.72 20.84 15.74
N THR A 115 -1.49 21.24 16.07
CA THR A 115 -0.55 20.51 16.94
C THR A 115 -0.32 21.19 18.29
N GLY A 116 -0.72 22.46 18.42
CA GLY A 116 -0.36 23.33 19.55
C GLY A 116 0.83 24.26 19.25
N ASN A 117 1.54 24.05 18.15
CA ASN A 117 2.60 24.92 17.65
C ASN A 117 2.25 25.50 16.27
N SER A 118 2.04 26.81 16.20
CA SER A 118 1.63 27.50 14.97
C SER A 118 2.63 27.38 13.82
N LYS A 119 3.94 27.24 14.12
CA LYS A 119 4.97 27.05 13.09
C LYS A 119 4.85 25.67 12.45
N ASP A 120 4.68 24.63 13.26
CA ASP A 120 4.52 23.26 12.78
C ASP A 120 3.21 23.11 11.99
N ASP A 121 2.12 23.72 12.47
CA ASP A 121 0.83 23.74 11.80
C ASP A 121 0.94 24.33 10.38
N ALA A 122 1.66 25.45 10.23
CA ALA A 122 1.89 26.10 8.95
C ALA A 122 2.76 25.24 8.01
N ILE A 123 3.83 24.61 8.54
CA ILE A 123 4.70 23.72 7.76
C ILE A 123 3.92 22.50 7.27
N ILE A 124 3.12 21.86 8.13
CA ILE A 124 2.30 20.69 7.76
C ILE A 124 1.31 21.07 6.68
N TYR A 125 0.62 22.21 6.83
CA TYR A 125 -0.31 22.70 5.82
C TYR A 125 0.37 22.89 4.46
N ASP A 126 1.49 23.62 4.43
CA ASP A 126 2.25 23.86 3.20
C ASP A 126 2.70 22.55 2.53
N LYS A 127 3.23 21.60 3.30
CA LYS A 127 3.66 20.29 2.77
C LYS A 127 2.50 19.47 2.21
N VAL A 128 1.35 19.45 2.88
CA VAL A 128 0.16 18.75 2.39
C VAL A 128 -0.31 19.35 1.06
N ILE A 129 -0.39 20.68 0.97
CA ILE A 129 -0.81 21.36 -0.26
C ILE A 129 0.21 21.14 -1.38
N GLN A 130 1.51 21.13 -1.10
CA GLN A 130 2.56 20.80 -2.09
C GLN A 130 2.38 19.39 -2.65
N ILE A 131 2.14 18.38 -1.79
CA ILE A 131 1.88 17.00 -2.24
C ILE A 131 0.67 16.95 -3.16
N VAL A 132 -0.45 17.60 -2.78
CA VAL A 132 -1.68 17.62 -3.57
C VAL A 132 -1.45 18.25 -4.94
N ARG A 133 -0.75 19.40 -4.99
CA ARG A 133 -0.43 20.09 -6.24
C ARG A 133 0.49 19.28 -7.14
N ALA A 134 1.60 18.76 -6.61
CA ALA A 134 2.57 17.99 -7.38
C ALA A 134 1.98 16.68 -7.95
N ALA A 135 1.03 16.08 -7.23
CA ALA A 135 0.41 14.84 -7.64
C ALA A 135 -0.84 15.01 -8.51
N LYS A 136 -1.36 16.24 -8.68
CA LYS A 136 -2.64 16.49 -9.36
C LYS A 136 -2.63 16.01 -10.81
N ASP A 137 -1.60 16.38 -11.55
CA ASP A 137 -1.49 16.05 -12.99
C ASP A 137 -1.19 14.57 -13.21
N CYS A 138 -0.30 14.01 -12.39
CA CYS A 138 0.08 12.58 -12.43
C CYS A 138 -1.09 11.66 -12.03
N SER A 139 -1.88 12.05 -11.03
CA SER A 139 -2.96 11.21 -10.50
C SER A 139 -4.17 11.13 -11.42
N ASN A 140 -4.46 12.17 -12.21
CA ASN A 140 -5.60 12.20 -13.12
C ASN A 140 -5.42 11.25 -14.32
N SER A 141 -4.19 11.06 -14.79
CA SER A 141 -3.90 10.23 -15.96
C SER A 141 -3.71 8.75 -15.63
N LEU A 142 -3.30 8.42 -14.40
CA LEU A 142 -2.88 7.06 -14.03
C LEU A 142 -3.95 6.22 -13.31
N PHE A 143 -5.09 6.81 -12.91
CA PHE A 143 -6.13 6.07 -12.19
C PHE A 143 -7.54 6.54 -12.57
N ASP A 144 -8.27 5.70 -13.31
CA ASP A 144 -9.66 5.95 -13.65
C ASP A 144 -10.60 5.45 -12.53
N GLU A 145 -11.19 6.41 -11.80
CA GLU A 145 -12.16 6.12 -10.74
C GLU A 145 -13.49 5.58 -11.27
N THR A 146 -13.84 5.90 -12.52
CA THR A 146 -15.19 5.64 -13.05
C THR A 146 -15.46 4.15 -13.24
N MET A 147 -14.40 3.36 -13.39
CA MET A 147 -14.53 1.90 -13.46
C MET A 147 -14.81 1.26 -12.10
N LEU A 148 -14.32 1.85 -11.00
CA LEU A 148 -14.31 1.21 -9.66
C LEU A 148 -15.31 1.79 -8.66
N PHE A 149 -15.65 3.07 -8.78
CA PHE A 149 -16.29 3.81 -7.68
C PHE A 149 -17.52 4.64 -8.09
N THR A 150 -17.98 4.58 -9.35
CA THR A 150 -19.22 5.21 -9.80
C THR A 150 -20.32 4.19 -10.07
N GLY A 151 -21.45 4.26 -9.35
CA GLY A 151 -22.63 3.43 -9.60
C GLY A 151 -23.60 3.30 -8.41
N ASN A 152 -24.82 2.81 -8.68
CA ASN A 152 -25.86 2.53 -7.67
C ASN A 152 -25.47 1.41 -6.68
N THR A 153 -24.51 0.56 -7.05
CA THR A 153 -23.93 -0.51 -6.20
C THR A 153 -22.86 -0.02 -5.22
N SER A 154 -22.49 1.27 -5.27
CA SER A 154 -21.42 1.86 -4.45
C SER A 154 -21.65 1.77 -2.94
N TYR A 155 -22.90 1.80 -2.48
CA TYR A 155 -23.23 1.70 -1.06
C TYR A 155 -22.97 0.30 -0.49
N GLN A 156 -23.51 -0.75 -1.15
CA GLN A 156 -23.30 -2.14 -0.75
C GLN A 156 -21.81 -2.48 -0.77
N LEU A 157 -21.10 -1.99 -1.78
CA LEU A 157 -19.68 -2.18 -1.91
C LEU A 157 -18.88 -1.51 -0.78
N LYS A 158 -19.20 -0.26 -0.47
CA LYS A 158 -18.58 0.48 0.64
C LYS A 158 -18.76 -0.25 1.97
N GLU A 159 -19.96 -0.78 2.24
CA GLU A 159 -20.20 -1.55 3.46
C GLU A 159 -19.45 -2.89 3.48
N ALA A 160 -19.34 -3.57 2.33
CA ALA A 160 -18.52 -4.79 2.21
C ALA A 160 -17.03 -4.52 2.51
N PHE A 161 -16.44 -3.48 1.90
CA PHE A 161 -15.07 -3.06 2.21
C PHE A 161 -14.91 -2.73 3.71
N ARG A 162 -15.87 -1.97 4.27
CA ARG A 162 -15.85 -1.60 5.69
C ARG A 162 -15.95 -2.82 6.61
N ALA A 163 -16.70 -3.85 6.23
CA ALA A 163 -16.76 -5.12 6.96
C ALA A 163 -15.43 -5.88 6.87
N HIS A 164 -14.84 -5.99 5.67
CA HIS A 164 -13.56 -6.65 5.49
C HIS A 164 -12.43 -5.97 6.25
N PHE A 165 -12.32 -4.64 6.25
CA PHE A 165 -11.29 -3.95 7.04
C PHE A 165 -11.49 -4.11 8.56
N ARG A 166 -12.72 -4.21 9.04
CA ARG A 166 -12.99 -4.57 10.45
C ARG A 166 -12.47 -5.97 10.78
N ASN A 167 -12.70 -6.94 9.90
CA ASN A 167 -12.19 -8.29 10.07
C ASN A 167 -10.66 -8.34 10.01
N ILE A 168 -10.03 -7.65 9.05
CA ILE A 168 -8.56 -7.55 8.98
C ILE A 168 -8.01 -6.90 10.26
N THR A 169 -8.65 -5.85 10.78
CA THR A 169 -8.21 -5.21 12.02
C THR A 169 -8.26 -6.17 13.21
N ARG A 170 -9.27 -7.06 13.27
CA ARG A 170 -9.34 -8.16 14.26
C ARG A 170 -8.22 -9.19 14.06
N ILE A 171 -7.92 -9.56 12.82
CA ILE A 171 -6.78 -10.45 12.52
C ILE A 171 -5.46 -9.82 12.97
N MET A 172 -5.30 -8.51 12.80
CA MET A 172 -4.12 -7.78 13.28
C MET A 172 -3.98 -7.83 14.80
N ASP A 173 -5.05 -8.08 15.55
CA ASP A 173 -4.97 -8.25 16.99
C ASP A 173 -4.25 -9.53 17.42
N CYS A 174 -4.26 -10.55 16.56
CA CYS A 174 -3.58 -11.83 16.76
C CYS A 174 -2.08 -11.79 16.38
N VAL A 175 -1.56 -10.65 15.91
CA VAL A 175 -0.15 -10.50 15.54
C VAL A 175 0.69 -10.32 16.81
N GLY A 176 1.56 -11.29 17.12
CA GLY A 176 2.42 -11.23 18.33
C GLY A 176 3.53 -10.16 18.29
N CYS A 177 3.93 -9.71 17.09
CA CYS A 177 4.92 -8.64 16.93
C CYS A 177 4.27 -7.26 17.10
N SER A 178 4.62 -6.52 18.17
CA SER A 178 4.03 -5.19 18.48
C SER A 178 4.23 -4.15 17.37
N LYS A 179 5.44 -4.08 16.78
CA LYS A 179 5.72 -3.17 15.66
C LYS A 179 4.89 -3.55 14.42
N CYS A 180 4.78 -4.83 14.12
CA CYS A 180 4.01 -5.35 13.00
C CYS A 180 2.51 -5.10 13.18
N LYS A 181 2.00 -5.29 14.40
CA LYS A 181 0.62 -4.98 14.78
C LYS A 181 0.32 -3.49 14.62
N LEU A 182 1.20 -2.61 15.09
CA LEU A 182 1.06 -1.16 14.94
C LEU A 182 1.00 -0.75 13.46
N TRP A 183 2.01 -1.12 12.67
CA TRP A 183 2.06 -0.76 11.25
C TRP A 183 0.95 -1.42 10.44
N GLY A 184 0.58 -2.67 10.76
CA GLY A 184 -0.52 -3.37 10.11
C GLY A 184 -1.86 -2.67 10.33
N LYS A 185 -2.18 -2.29 11.57
CA LYS A 185 -3.41 -1.53 11.89
C LYS A 185 -3.39 -0.14 11.26
N LEU A 186 -2.26 0.57 11.34
CA LEU A 186 -2.13 1.91 10.76
C LEU A 186 -2.30 1.85 9.23
N GLN A 187 -1.71 0.86 8.57
CA GLN A 187 -1.82 0.71 7.12
C GLN A 187 -3.25 0.38 6.68
N VAL A 188 -3.89 -0.58 7.35
CA VAL A 188 -5.29 -0.93 7.10
C VAL A 188 -6.21 0.27 7.33
N HIS A 189 -5.97 1.05 8.39
CA HIS A 189 -6.78 2.24 8.69
C HIS A 189 -6.61 3.33 7.63
N GLY A 190 -5.38 3.59 7.17
CA GLY A 190 -5.10 4.59 6.13
C GLY A 190 -5.69 4.20 4.78
N ILE A 191 -5.58 2.92 4.39
CA ILE A 191 -6.22 2.38 3.18
C ILE A 191 -7.74 2.51 3.27
N GLY A 192 -8.33 2.13 4.41
CA GLY A 192 -9.77 2.28 4.62
C GLY A 192 -10.23 3.74 4.55
N THR A 193 -9.40 4.67 5.02
CA THR A 193 -9.64 6.12 4.90
C THR A 193 -9.57 6.58 3.44
N ALA A 194 -8.58 6.10 2.66
CA ALA A 194 -8.48 6.39 1.24
C ALA A 194 -9.72 5.92 0.48
N LEU A 195 -10.21 4.71 0.75
CA LEU A 195 -11.45 4.21 0.15
C LEU A 195 -12.68 4.99 0.62
N LYS A 196 -12.78 5.34 1.91
CA LYS A 196 -13.85 6.20 2.44
C LYS A 196 -13.93 7.53 1.66
N ILE A 197 -12.77 8.11 1.31
CA ILE A 197 -12.67 9.31 0.49
C ILE A 197 -13.11 9.04 -0.95
N LEU A 198 -12.59 7.99 -1.59
CA LEU A 198 -12.91 7.67 -2.99
C LEU A 198 -14.40 7.39 -3.20
N PHE A 199 -15.05 6.74 -2.22
CA PHE A 199 -16.50 6.52 -2.16
C PHE A 199 -17.32 7.74 -1.74
N SER A 200 -16.68 8.83 -1.29
CA SER A 200 -17.41 10.07 -1.02
C SER A 200 -17.74 10.75 -2.35
N GLY A 201 -19.04 10.85 -2.65
CA GLY A 201 -19.50 11.52 -3.87
C GLY A 201 -19.12 13.00 -3.85
N LYS A 202 -18.96 13.60 -5.04
CA LYS A 202 -18.57 15.01 -5.23
C LYS A 202 -19.46 16.05 -4.51
N LYS A 203 -20.63 15.65 -3.98
CA LYS A 203 -21.66 16.54 -3.41
C LYS A 203 -21.88 16.38 -1.89
N SER A 204 -21.05 15.63 -1.16
CA SER A 204 -21.24 15.49 0.29
C SER A 204 -20.71 16.70 1.05
N THR A 205 -21.59 17.67 1.31
CA THR A 205 -21.31 18.90 2.10
C THR A 205 -20.93 18.63 3.58
N LYS A 206 -21.04 17.38 4.05
CA LYS A 206 -20.69 16.96 5.42
C LYS A 206 -19.57 15.90 5.47
N PHE A 207 -18.61 15.91 4.55
CA PHE A 207 -17.47 14.99 4.63
C PHE A 207 -16.42 15.48 5.63
N THR A 208 -16.14 14.69 6.66
CA THR A 208 -15.10 14.99 7.65
C THR A 208 -14.21 13.79 7.93
N LEU A 209 -12.92 14.07 8.14
CA LEU A 209 -11.92 13.11 8.60
C LEU A 209 -11.52 13.45 10.03
N ARG A 210 -11.41 12.42 10.87
CA ARG A 210 -10.83 12.54 12.21
C ARG A 210 -9.31 12.66 12.10
N ARG A 211 -8.66 13.26 13.10
CA ARG A 211 -7.18 13.36 13.17
C ARG A 211 -6.49 12.02 12.90
N ARG A 212 -6.98 10.93 13.50
CA ARG A 212 -6.43 9.57 13.30
C ARG A 212 -6.54 9.07 11.86
N GLU A 213 -7.60 9.44 11.13
CA GLU A 213 -7.80 9.06 9.74
C GLU A 213 -6.81 9.82 8.86
N VAL A 214 -6.64 11.13 9.11
CA VAL A 214 -5.64 11.97 8.41
C VAL A 214 -4.22 11.45 8.64
N VAL A 215 -3.85 11.20 9.90
CA VAL A 215 -2.52 10.67 10.25
C VAL A 215 -2.26 9.33 9.57
N ALA A 216 -3.23 8.40 9.61
CA ALA A 216 -3.07 7.09 8.96
C ALA A 216 -2.97 7.20 7.43
N LEU A 217 -3.76 8.08 6.81
CA LEU A 217 -3.75 8.29 5.36
C LEU A 217 -2.37 8.71 4.85
N PHE A 218 -1.77 9.75 5.45
CA PHE A 218 -0.45 10.25 5.04
C PHE A 218 0.67 9.28 5.43
N ASN A 219 0.58 8.58 6.57
CA ASN A 219 1.58 7.57 6.91
C ASN A 219 1.56 6.37 5.95
N VAL A 220 0.38 5.96 5.45
CA VAL A 220 0.29 4.93 4.41
C VAL A 220 0.91 5.40 3.10
N LEU A 221 0.59 6.62 2.66
CA LEU A 221 1.20 7.19 1.46
C LEU A 221 2.72 7.19 1.59
N GLY A 222 3.24 7.68 2.73
CA GLY A 222 4.66 7.72 3.03
C GLY A 222 5.28 6.32 3.00
N ARG A 223 4.65 5.31 3.62
CA ARG A 223 5.15 3.93 3.59
C ARG A 223 5.20 3.36 2.18
N PHE A 224 4.16 3.52 1.38
CA PHE A 224 4.17 3.04 -0.01
C PHE A 224 5.22 3.77 -0.86
N SER A 225 5.33 5.10 -0.68
CA SER A 225 6.36 5.92 -1.33
C SER A 225 7.76 5.44 -0.97
N SER A 226 8.06 5.21 0.31
CA SER A 226 9.35 4.67 0.76
C SER A 226 9.63 3.29 0.16
N SER A 227 8.63 2.39 0.10
CA SER A 227 8.81 1.09 -0.54
C SER A 227 9.20 1.22 -2.01
N ILE A 228 8.54 2.10 -2.76
CA ILE A 228 8.86 2.36 -4.17
C ILE A 228 10.27 2.96 -4.30
N HIS A 229 10.63 3.91 -3.44
CA HIS A 229 11.95 4.53 -3.43
C HIS A 229 13.09 3.57 -3.07
N LEU A 230 12.80 2.48 -2.34
CA LEU A 230 13.79 1.46 -1.99
C LEU A 230 14.06 0.46 -3.14
N LEU A 231 13.16 0.31 -4.11
CA LEU A 231 13.32 -0.67 -5.20
C LEU A 231 14.58 -0.43 -6.06
N PRO A 232 14.92 0.81 -6.47
CA PRO A 232 16.16 1.08 -7.20
C PRO A 232 17.42 0.67 -6.43
N ASN A 233 17.42 0.76 -5.10
CA ASN A 233 18.57 0.37 -4.29
C ASN A 233 18.82 -1.14 -4.40
N PHE A 234 17.78 -1.96 -4.37
CA PHE A 234 17.91 -3.39 -4.61
C PHE A 234 18.37 -3.72 -6.02
N ARG A 235 17.86 -3.00 -7.04
CA ARG A 235 18.33 -3.13 -8.43
C ARG A 235 19.82 -2.82 -8.56
N ASN A 236 20.29 -1.75 -7.92
CA ASN A 236 21.71 -1.38 -7.95
C ASN A 236 22.59 -2.40 -7.22
N LEU A 237 22.11 -2.96 -6.11
CA LEU A 237 22.80 -4.04 -5.40
C LEU A 237 22.86 -5.31 -6.23
N GLU A 238 21.77 -5.66 -6.91
CA GLU A 238 21.73 -6.79 -7.84
C GLU A 238 22.77 -6.60 -8.95
N VAL A 239 22.77 -5.46 -9.65
CA VAL A 239 23.76 -5.15 -10.71
C VAL A 239 25.21 -5.26 -10.22
N ARG A 240 25.52 -4.86 -8.98
CA ARG A 240 26.88 -5.02 -8.42
C ARG A 240 27.23 -6.48 -8.12
N HIS A 241 26.25 -7.32 -7.84
CA HIS A 241 26.42 -8.76 -7.68
C HIS A 241 26.40 -9.52 -9.02
N THR A 242 25.96 -8.87 -10.10
CA THR A 242 25.79 -9.47 -11.43
C THR A 242 26.97 -9.17 -12.38
N ASN A 243 28.10 -9.87 -12.20
CA ASN A 243 28.83 -10.45 -13.34
C ASN A 243 28.28 -11.85 -13.71
N LEU A 244 27.18 -12.28 -13.07
CA LEU A 244 26.38 -13.47 -13.40
C LEU A 244 24.92 -13.22 -12.95
N PHE A 245 23.96 -13.48 -13.84
CA PHE A 245 22.48 -13.49 -13.67
C PHE A 245 21.69 -12.23 -14.08
N GLN A 246 21.38 -12.18 -15.38
CA GLN A 246 20.59 -11.14 -16.04
C GLN A 246 19.10 -11.50 -16.11
N THR A 247 18.28 -11.06 -15.15
CA THR A 247 16.81 -11.19 -15.28
C THR A 247 15.94 -10.17 -14.52
N LEU A 248 16.39 -8.92 -14.31
CA LEU A 248 15.51 -7.86 -13.75
C LEU A 248 15.25 -6.65 -14.67
N MET A 249 15.74 -6.70 -15.92
CA MET A 249 15.68 -5.56 -16.86
C MET A 249 14.31 -5.29 -17.50
N CYS A 250 13.31 -6.18 -17.39
CA CYS A 250 12.06 -6.05 -18.17
C CYS A 250 10.85 -5.42 -17.46
N ILE A 251 10.91 -5.05 -16.18
CA ILE A 251 9.68 -4.71 -15.42
C ILE A 251 9.37 -3.19 -15.38
N ILE A 252 10.32 -2.32 -15.73
CA ILE A 252 10.15 -0.86 -15.54
C ILE A 252 9.90 -0.09 -16.86
N HIS A 253 10.07 -0.73 -18.03
CA HIS A 253 9.87 -0.10 -19.35
C HIS A 253 8.83 -0.82 -20.24
N ALA A 254 7.81 -1.44 -19.66
CA ALA A 254 6.67 -1.99 -20.41
C ALA A 254 5.34 -1.59 -19.75
#